data_AF-A0AAV0TI86-F1
#
_entry.id   AF-A0AAV0TI86-F1
#
_cell.length_a   1.000
_cell.length_b   1.000
_cell.length_c   1.000
_cell.angle_alpha   90.00
_cell.angle_beta   90.00
_cell.angle_gamma   90.00
#
_symmetry.space_group_name_H-M   'P 1'
#
loop_
_entity.id
_entity.type
_entity.pdbx_description
1 polymer ?
#
loop_
_entity_poly.entity_id
_entity_poly.type
_entity_poly.pdbx_seq_one_letter_code
_entity_poly.pdbx_strand_id
1 'polypeptide(L)'
;MEPYQLQMTRGDDGHKLVHLPTGGCVAVPFDPLYAAERAAAEAARAIDPPDELRCKYKSTRCLNLRAKKRNGELHNFCQIHRERANQNQRNSEQRKRYPKQGARRNERDPEDYPRHLHLLEPLQGEDSSHLEPTYDELKEAAMLLSIPDRDRE
;
A
#
# COMPACT_ATOMS: atom_id res chain seq x y z
N MET A 1 -45.31 7.90 -10.76
CA MET A 1 -44.97 8.04 -9.32
C MET A 1 -44.24 9.35 -9.19
N GLU A 2 -44.86 10.36 -8.61
CA GLU A 2 -44.22 11.65 -8.33
C GLU A 2 -43.10 11.45 -7.30
N PRO A 3 -41.95 12.14 -7.45
CA PRO A 3 -40.86 12.02 -6.49
C PRO A 3 -41.32 12.51 -5.12
N TYR A 4 -41.16 11.67 -4.10
CA TYR A 4 -41.52 11.97 -2.71
C TYR A 4 -40.55 13.04 -2.16
N GLN A 5 -40.85 14.32 -2.38
CA GLN A 5 -40.01 15.42 -1.96
C GLN A 5 -40.38 15.86 -0.54
N LEU A 6 -39.60 15.41 0.45
CA LEU A 6 -39.73 15.84 1.83
C LEU A 6 -39.35 17.31 1.97
N GLN A 7 -40.22 18.12 2.56
CA GLN A 7 -39.95 19.53 2.82
C GLN A 7 -39.16 19.67 4.13
N MET A 8 -38.00 20.33 4.07
CA MET A 8 -37.14 20.58 5.23
C MET A 8 -37.07 22.08 5.53
N THR A 9 -37.38 22.45 6.76
CA THR A 9 -37.24 23.82 7.28
C THR A 9 -36.29 23.84 8.48
N ARG A 10 -35.74 25.01 8.83
CA ARG A 10 -34.91 25.18 10.03
C ARG A 10 -35.75 25.88 11.08
N GLY A 11 -35.91 25.25 12.25
CA GLY A 11 -36.58 25.85 13.40
C GLY A 11 -35.71 26.91 14.08
N ASP A 12 -36.32 27.70 14.96
CA ASP A 12 -35.67 28.80 15.69
C ASP A 12 -34.59 28.28 16.68
N ASP A 13 -34.75 27.04 17.15
CA ASP A 13 -33.80 26.29 17.98
C ASP A 13 -32.61 25.72 17.17
N GLY A 14 -32.61 25.92 15.85
CA GLY A 14 -31.59 25.42 14.94
C GLY A 14 -31.80 23.97 14.49
N HIS A 15 -32.81 23.27 15.01
CA HIS A 15 -33.18 21.92 14.60
C HIS A 15 -33.73 21.91 13.18
N LYS A 16 -33.52 20.80 12.46
CA LYS A 16 -34.10 20.61 11.12
C LYS A 16 -35.47 19.95 11.27
N LEU A 17 -36.51 20.65 10.85
CA LEU A 17 -37.88 20.11 10.83
C LEU A 17 -38.12 19.48 9.45
N VAL A 18 -38.44 18.19 9.44
CA VAL A 18 -38.79 17.44 8.24
C VAL A 18 -40.30 17.23 8.24
N HIS A 19 -40.98 17.81 7.25
CA HIS A 19 -42.42 17.63 7.07
C HIS A 19 -42.69 16.40 6.21
N LEU A 20 -43.43 15.45 6.78
CA LEU A 20 -43.86 14.25 6.09
C LEU A 20 -45.14 14.55 5.30
N PRO A 21 -45.30 13.94 4.13
CA PRO A 21 -46.52 14.09 3.33
C PRO A 21 -47.76 13.44 3.96
N THR A 22 -47.59 12.61 5.00
CA THR A 22 -48.68 12.11 5.85
C THR A 22 -49.16 13.14 6.89
N GLY A 23 -48.63 14.37 6.88
CA GLY A 23 -49.08 15.48 7.73
C GLY A 23 -48.35 15.59 9.09
N GLY A 24 -47.32 14.76 9.32
CA GLY A 24 -46.47 14.85 10.51
C GLY A 24 -45.24 15.74 10.31
N CYS A 25 -44.64 16.19 11.41
CA CYS A 25 -43.32 16.83 11.39
C CYS A 25 -42.37 16.11 12.36
N VAL A 26 -41.12 15.92 11.94
CA VAL A 26 -40.07 15.30 12.76
C VAL A 26 -38.95 16.31 12.94
N ALA A 27 -38.59 16.57 14.20
CA ALA A 27 -37.45 17.41 14.55
C ALA A 27 -36.18 16.56 14.60
N VAL A 28 -35.18 16.94 13.81
CA VAL A 28 -33.83 16.38 13.85
C VAL A 28 -32.96 17.33 14.67
N PRO A 29 -32.43 16.88 15.84
CA PRO A 29 -31.55 17.68 16.67
C PRO A 29 -30.32 18.14 15.90
N PHE A 30 -29.91 19.37 16.15
CA PHE A 30 -28.68 19.93 15.57
C PHE A 30 -27.54 19.53 16.49
N ASP A 31 -26.64 18.69 15.98
CA ASP A 31 -25.40 18.34 16.66
C ASP A 31 -24.27 19.27 16.14
N PRO A 32 -23.77 20.20 16.97
CA PRO A 32 -22.70 21.11 16.58
C PRO A 32 -21.39 20.40 16.22
N LEU A 33 -21.09 19.26 16.86
CA LEU A 33 -19.87 18.51 16.59
C LEU A 33 -19.94 17.87 15.22
N TYR A 34 -21.05 17.20 14.90
CA TYR A 34 -21.27 16.62 13.57
C TYR A 34 -21.24 17.69 12.46
N ALA A 35 -21.83 18.86 12.72
CA ALA A 35 -21.77 19.97 11.77
C ALA A 35 -20.34 20.50 11.57
N ALA A 36 -19.56 20.61 12.65
CA ALA A 36 -18.16 21.03 12.59
C ALA A 36 -17.27 19.99 11.87
N GLU A 37 -17.46 18.70 12.14
CA GLU A 37 -16.76 17.61 11.43
C GLU A 37 -17.06 17.64 9.94
N ARG A 38 -18.32 17.82 9.56
CA ARG A 38 -18.72 17.94 8.15
C ARG A 38 -18.09 19.16 7.48
N ALA A 39 -18.11 20.31 8.15
CA ALA A 39 -17.48 21.53 7.65
C ALA A 39 -15.95 21.39 7.52
N ALA A 40 -15.29 20.72 8.47
CA ALA A 40 -13.87 20.43 8.40
C ALA A 40 -13.55 19.47 7.25
N ALA A 41 -14.37 18.45 7.00
CA ALA A 41 -14.22 17.56 5.86
C ALA A 41 -14.43 18.29 4.51
N GLU A 42 -15.41 19.19 4.42
CA GLU A 42 -15.62 20.06 3.26
C GLU A 42 -14.42 20.99 3.02
N ALA A 43 -13.90 21.61 4.08
CA ALA A 43 -12.70 22.45 4.02
C ALA A 43 -11.46 21.65 3.60
N ALA A 44 -11.28 20.44 4.14
CA ALA A 44 -10.19 19.54 3.74
C ALA A 44 -10.27 19.20 2.24
N ARG A 45 -11.47 18.91 1.73
CA ARG A 45 -11.71 18.67 0.30
C ARG A 45 -11.47 19.91 -0.57
N ALA A 46 -11.65 21.11 -0.04
CA ALA A 46 -11.36 22.37 -0.74
C ALA A 46 -9.86 22.70 -0.77
N ILE A 47 -9.12 22.35 0.30
CA ILE A 47 -7.66 22.51 0.38
C ILE A 47 -6.96 21.51 -0.54
N ASP A 48 -7.52 20.31 -0.65
CA ASP A 48 -7.04 19.27 -1.52
C ASP A 48 -7.20 19.69 -3.00
N PRO A 49 -6.12 19.94 -3.77
CA PRO A 49 -6.26 20.29 -5.17
C PRO A 49 -7.04 19.19 -5.92
N PRO A 50 -7.87 19.55 -6.92
CA PRO A 50 -8.53 18.58 -7.78
C PRO A 50 -7.55 17.54 -8.29
N ASP A 51 -7.96 16.27 -8.37
CA ASP A 51 -7.10 15.15 -8.83
C ASP A 51 -6.49 15.43 -10.22
N GLU A 52 -7.20 16.22 -11.04
CA GLU A 52 -6.77 16.72 -12.34
C GLU A 52 -5.52 17.62 -12.29
N LEU A 53 -5.23 18.26 -11.16
CA LEU A 53 -4.05 19.10 -10.98
C LEU A 53 -2.92 18.36 -10.25
N ARG A 54 -3.15 17.14 -9.77
CA ARG A 54 -2.16 16.35 -9.02
C ARG A 54 -1.24 15.55 -9.93
N CYS A 55 -0.04 15.31 -9.44
CA CYS A 55 0.96 14.48 -10.10
C CYS A 55 0.51 13.02 -10.21
N LYS A 56 0.50 12.47 -11.44
CA LYS A 56 0.07 11.10 -11.76
C LYS A 56 1.15 10.01 -11.52
N TYR A 57 1.96 10.15 -10.46
CA TYR A 57 3.04 9.19 -10.19
C TYR A 57 2.49 7.89 -9.57
N LYS A 58 2.96 6.72 -10.03
CA LYS A 58 2.33 5.42 -9.75
C LYS A 58 2.59 4.86 -8.34
N SER A 59 3.73 5.13 -7.70
CA SER A 59 4.11 4.36 -6.50
C SER A 59 3.56 4.90 -5.18
N THR A 60 2.99 6.11 -5.15
CA THR A 60 2.27 6.70 -3.99
C THR A 60 1.50 7.92 -4.50
N ARG A 61 0.25 8.14 -4.05
CA ARG A 61 -0.51 9.34 -4.44
C ARG A 61 0.27 10.61 -4.05
N CYS A 62 0.77 11.31 -5.06
CA CYS A 62 1.57 12.51 -4.85
C CYS A 62 0.64 13.72 -4.70
N LEU A 63 0.73 14.43 -3.56
CA LEU A 63 -0.08 15.63 -3.30
C LEU A 63 0.44 16.88 -4.03
N ASN A 64 1.60 16.78 -4.69
CA ASN A 64 2.17 17.90 -5.43
C ASN A 64 1.42 18.18 -6.73
N LEU A 65 1.30 19.47 -7.06
CA LEU A 65 0.72 19.93 -8.31
C LEU A 65 1.57 19.55 -9.53
N ARG A 66 0.91 19.37 -10.66
CA ARG A 66 1.54 19.19 -11.97
C ARG A 66 2.39 20.41 -12.31
N ALA A 67 3.60 20.16 -12.79
CA ALA A 67 4.48 21.24 -13.24
C ALA A 67 3.92 21.88 -14.52
N LYS A 68 4.08 23.20 -14.67
CA LYS A 68 3.73 23.92 -15.91
C LYS A 68 4.90 23.85 -16.91
N LYS A 69 4.61 23.55 -18.17
CA LYS A 69 5.53 23.75 -19.30
C LYS A 69 5.65 25.24 -19.64
N ARG A 70 6.65 25.60 -20.45
CA ARG A 70 6.83 26.98 -20.97
C ARG A 70 5.67 27.45 -21.85
N ASN A 71 4.97 26.52 -22.50
CA ASN A 71 3.76 26.78 -23.30
C ASN A 71 2.48 26.91 -22.45
N GLY A 72 2.56 26.80 -21.12
CA GLY A 72 1.41 26.87 -20.20
C GLY A 72 0.69 25.54 -19.95
N GLU A 73 1.00 24.48 -20.70
CA GLU A 73 0.39 23.16 -20.52
C GLU A 73 0.94 22.44 -19.28
N LEU A 74 0.10 21.68 -18.57
CA LEU A 74 0.52 20.91 -17.41
C LEU A 74 1.22 19.60 -17.80
N HIS A 75 2.37 19.33 -17.18
CA HIS A 75 2.99 18.02 -17.23
C HIS A 75 2.15 16.96 -16.50
N ASN A 76 2.32 15.68 -16.82
CA ASN A 76 1.69 14.60 -16.06
C ASN A 76 2.23 14.46 -14.62
N PHE A 77 3.45 14.97 -14.38
CA PHE A 77 4.17 14.84 -13.12
C PHE A 77 4.42 16.22 -12.47
N CYS A 78 4.63 16.23 -11.16
CA CYS A 78 5.16 17.39 -10.45
C CYS A 78 6.65 17.60 -10.79
N GLN A 79 7.19 18.75 -10.37
CA GLN A 79 8.58 19.11 -10.63
C GLN A 79 9.57 18.05 -10.08
N ILE A 80 9.34 17.58 -8.85
CA ILE A 80 10.18 16.58 -8.18
C ILE A 80 10.22 15.28 -8.99
N HIS A 81 9.07 14.76 -9.42
CA HIS A 81 9.01 13.51 -10.19
C HIS A 81 9.56 13.66 -11.61
N ARG A 82 9.43 14.85 -12.21
CA ARG A 82 10.05 15.14 -13.51
C ARG A 82 11.57 15.11 -13.43
N GLU A 83 12.16 15.67 -12.38
CA GLU A 83 13.60 15.62 -12.15
C GLU A 83 14.10 14.20 -11.90
N ARG A 84 13.38 13.42 -11.09
CA ARG A 84 13.68 11.99 -10.88
C ARG A 84 13.62 11.19 -12.18
N ALA A 85 12.61 11.43 -13.02
CA ALA A 85 12.49 10.79 -14.32
C ALA A 85 13.68 11.14 -15.23
N ASN A 86 14.09 12.40 -15.28
CA ASN A 86 15.27 12.83 -16.05
C ASN A 86 16.56 12.20 -15.52
N GLN A 87 16.71 12.09 -14.19
CA GLN A 87 17.86 11.44 -13.58
C GLN A 87 17.87 9.94 -13.90
N ASN A 88 16.72 9.27 -13.84
CA ASN A 88 16.62 7.85 -14.17
C ASN A 88 16.92 7.61 -15.66
N GLN A 89 16.44 8.47 -16.55
CA GLN A 89 16.80 8.44 -17.97
C GLN A 89 18.32 8.55 -18.15
N ARG A 90 18.97 9.56 -17.56
CA ARG A 90 20.44 9.73 -17.62
C ARG A 90 21.18 8.48 -17.11
N ASN A 91 20.75 7.92 -15.99
CA ASN A 91 21.35 6.72 -15.42
C ASN A 91 21.18 5.50 -16.35
N SER A 92 20.00 5.32 -16.95
CA SER A 92 19.76 4.23 -17.90
C SER A 92 20.61 4.37 -19.17
N GLU A 93 20.76 5.60 -19.69
CA GLU A 93 21.59 5.87 -20.86
C GLU A 93 23.08 5.67 -20.55
N GLN A 94 23.54 6.06 -19.36
CA GLN A 94 24.90 5.78 -18.91
C GLN A 94 25.18 4.26 -18.81
N ARG A 95 24.23 3.49 -18.27
CA ARG A 95 24.32 2.02 -18.21
C ARG A 95 24.39 1.39 -19.60
N LYS A 96 23.63 1.92 -20.57
CA LYS A 96 23.69 1.47 -21.98
C LYS A 96 25.02 1.81 -22.65
N ARG A 97 25.54 3.04 -22.44
CA ARG A 97 26.78 3.52 -23.06
C ARG A 97 28.04 2.84 -22.51
N TYR A 98 28.04 2.51 -21.22
CA TYR A 98 29.15 1.83 -20.57
C TYR A 98 28.63 0.56 -19.90
N PRO A 99 28.48 -0.56 -20.64
CA PRO A 99 28.06 -1.84 -20.08
C PRO A 99 29.16 -2.49 -19.20
N LYS A 100 30.03 -1.70 -18.55
CA LYS A 100 31.08 -2.20 -17.67
C LYS A 100 30.46 -2.83 -16.43
N GLN A 101 30.27 -4.14 -16.50
CA GLN A 101 30.29 -5.13 -15.41
C GLN A 101 29.64 -4.66 -14.10
N GLY A 102 28.33 -4.42 -14.13
CA GLY A 102 27.54 -4.04 -12.97
C GLY A 102 26.17 -4.70 -12.93
N ALA A 103 26.07 -5.93 -13.43
CA ALA A 103 24.83 -6.74 -13.42
C ALA A 103 24.53 -7.35 -12.03
N ARG A 104 24.77 -6.62 -10.95
CA ARG A 104 24.39 -7.01 -9.59
C ARG A 104 24.09 -5.74 -8.82
N ARG A 105 22.80 -5.46 -8.61
CA ARG A 105 22.17 -4.51 -7.65
C ARG A 105 21.06 -3.73 -8.35
N ASN A 106 19.86 -4.30 -8.26
CA ASN A 106 18.62 -3.63 -7.83
C ASN A 106 17.38 -4.03 -8.64
N GLU A 107 17.12 -5.33 -8.76
CA GLU A 107 15.74 -5.85 -8.73
C GLU A 107 15.45 -6.16 -7.26
N ARG A 108 14.90 -5.17 -6.56
CA ARG A 108 14.11 -5.41 -5.36
C ARG A 108 12.69 -5.04 -5.75
N ASP A 109 11.92 -6.07 -6.08
CA ASP A 109 10.47 -6.03 -6.10
C ASP A 109 9.95 -5.44 -4.78
N PRO A 110 8.99 -4.51 -4.80
CA PRO A 110 8.28 -4.07 -3.62
C PRO A 110 7.06 -4.96 -3.36
N GLU A 111 7.29 -6.21 -2.97
CA GLU A 111 6.24 -7.08 -2.40
C GLU A 111 6.51 -7.24 -0.89
N ASP A 112 6.29 -6.15 -0.16
CA ASP A 112 6.15 -6.14 1.29
C ASP A 112 4.70 -5.77 1.60
N TYR A 113 3.81 -6.77 1.56
CA TYR A 113 2.47 -6.65 2.12
C TYR A 113 2.34 -7.59 3.34
N PRO A 114 1.67 -7.15 4.43
CA PRO A 114 1.95 -7.63 5.77
C PRO A 114 1.30 -8.98 6.07
N ARG A 115 2.08 -9.79 6.77
CA ARG A 115 1.76 -11.08 7.38
C ARG A 115 0.60 -11.00 8.39
N HIS A 116 -0.65 -11.25 7.99
CA HIS A 116 -1.64 -11.88 8.91
C HIS A 116 -2.90 -12.44 8.21
N LEU A 117 -3.27 -13.66 8.61
CA LEU A 117 -4.56 -14.37 8.49
C LEU A 117 -4.87 -15.15 7.20
N HIS A 118 -4.28 -16.35 7.12
CA HIS A 118 -5.04 -17.55 6.71
C HIS A 118 -4.91 -18.54 7.88
N LEU A 119 -5.94 -18.57 8.74
CA LEU A 119 -6.91 -19.67 8.88
C LEU A 119 -6.26 -21.02 9.19
N LEU A 120 -6.62 -21.53 10.37
CA LEU A 120 -6.22 -22.81 10.94
C LEU A 120 -6.56 -24.01 10.02
N GLU A 121 -5.74 -25.05 10.20
CA GLU A 121 -5.85 -26.48 9.85
C GLU A 121 -5.18 -27.02 8.56
N PRO A 122 -4.68 -28.28 8.55
CA PRO A 122 -4.35 -29.20 9.66
C PRO A 122 -2.88 -29.71 9.63
N LEU A 123 -2.42 -30.23 10.77
CA LEU A 123 -1.11 -30.85 10.98
C LEU A 123 -0.82 -31.98 9.95
N GLN A 124 0.29 -31.89 9.21
CA GLN A 124 0.86 -33.01 8.45
C GLN A 124 2.41 -32.97 8.48
N GLY A 125 2.97 -34.00 9.15
CA GLY A 125 4.29 -34.65 9.06
C GLY A 125 5.57 -33.92 8.58
N GLU A 126 6.62 -34.04 9.42
CA GLU A 126 8.05 -34.37 9.14
C GLU A 126 8.62 -34.14 7.72
N ASP A 127 9.61 -33.25 7.53
CA ASP A 127 11.07 -33.40 7.70
C ASP A 127 11.80 -34.21 6.59
N SER A 128 13.04 -33.79 6.32
CA SER A 128 14.13 -34.47 5.61
C SER A 128 14.27 -34.24 4.10
N SER A 129 15.04 -33.20 3.74
CA SER A 129 15.96 -33.28 2.62
C SER A 129 17.13 -34.22 2.99
N HIS A 130 16.92 -35.51 2.75
CA HIS A 130 17.84 -36.61 2.98
C HIS A 130 18.91 -36.65 1.88
N LEU A 131 20.11 -36.12 2.18
CA LEU A 131 21.31 -36.35 1.39
C LEU A 131 21.93 -37.65 1.89
N GLU A 132 21.84 -38.72 1.09
CA GLU A 132 22.45 -40.01 1.41
C GLU A 132 23.97 -39.86 1.57
N PRO A 133 24.56 -40.32 2.70
CA PRO A 133 26.00 -40.33 2.90
C PRO A 133 26.71 -41.15 1.84
N THR A 134 27.90 -40.70 1.43
CA THR A 134 28.69 -41.41 0.43
C THR A 134 29.27 -42.71 0.99
N TYR A 135 29.56 -43.68 0.12
CA TYR A 135 30.15 -44.98 0.52
C TYR A 135 31.47 -44.83 1.29
N ASP A 136 32.25 -43.79 0.98
CA ASP A 136 33.51 -43.53 1.66
C ASP A 136 33.30 -43.08 3.11
N GLU A 137 32.29 -42.23 3.38
CA GLU A 137 31.95 -41.79 4.74
C GLU A 137 31.46 -42.96 5.60
N LEU A 138 30.67 -43.86 5.01
CA LEU A 138 30.20 -45.07 5.70
C LEU A 138 31.36 -46.01 6.03
N LYS A 139 32.36 -46.10 5.15
CA LYS A 139 33.56 -46.93 5.36
C LYS A 139 34.42 -46.39 6.49
N GLU A 140 34.59 -45.07 6.58
CA GLU A 140 35.34 -44.44 7.68
C GLU A 140 34.65 -44.67 9.03
N ALA A 141 33.33 -44.48 9.10
CA ALA A 141 32.55 -44.71 10.32
C ALA A 141 32.67 -46.17 10.80
N ALA A 142 32.59 -47.15 9.90
CA ALA A 142 32.71 -48.57 10.25
C ALA A 142 34.11 -48.92 10.81
N MET A 143 35.18 -48.34 10.26
CA MET A 143 36.54 -48.56 10.77
C MET A 143 36.73 -47.99 12.18
N LEU A 144 36.18 -46.81 12.46
CA LEU A 144 36.30 -46.16 13.77
C LEU A 144 35.54 -46.91 14.88
N LEU A 145 34.45 -47.58 14.53
CA LEU A 145 33.62 -48.35 15.48
C LEU A 145 34.14 -49.75 15.78
N SER A 146 35.24 -50.18 15.14
CA SER A 146 35.78 -51.55 15.24
C SER A 146 37.00 -51.68 16.16
N ILE A 147 37.28 -50.70 17.02
CA ILE A 147 38.30 -50.84 18.07
C ILE A 147 37.69 -51.69 19.19
N PRO A 148 38.21 -52.90 19.48
CA PRO A 148 37.69 -53.71 20.56
C PRO A 148 38.02 -53.04 21.90
N ASP A 149 36.99 -52.79 22.72
CA ASP A 149 37.13 -52.49 24.14
C ASP A 149 37.85 -53.65 24.82
N ARG A 150 39.18 -53.56 24.92
CA ARG A 150 40.00 -54.37 25.80
C ARG A 150 40.12 -53.62 27.11
N ASP A 151 39.59 -54.27 28.15
CA ASP A 151 39.90 -54.09 29.56
C ASP A 151 39.31 -52.85 30.25
N ARG A 152 38.24 -53.08 31.03
CA ARG A 152 38.16 -52.47 32.36
C ARG A 152 37.43 -53.36 33.36
N GLU A 153 38.25 -53.97 34.22
CA GLU A 153 37.95 -54.48 35.57
C GLU A 153 37.07 -53.55 36.41
#